data_AF-A0A507C8X8-F1
#
_entry.id   AF-A0A507C8X8-F1
#
_cell.length_a   1.000
_cell.length_b   1.000
_cell.length_c   1.000
_cell.angle_alpha   90.00
_cell.angle_beta   90.00
_cell.angle_gamma   90.00
#
_symmetry.space_group_name_H-M   'P 1'
#
loop_
_entity.id
_entity.type
_entity.pdbx_description
1 polymer ?
#
loop_
_entity_poly.entity_id
_entity_poly.type
_entity_poly.pdbx_seq_one_letter_code
_entity_poly.pdbx_strand_id
1 'polypeptide(L)'
;MASTQIIHDSKYDYPETKVELRGQVAVVYMDRPAKLNAWTGVMNKALQDIFEKLDEDDRIKVVVVTGTGDRAYCAGADLSQGDFSSRGDKSRYQTPTLGAHRDGGGQFSIQAAKMRKPVIAAINGVAVGVGITSTLPMDIRITYKEAKIGFVFVRRGIVPEATSTYWLPRLVGYSRAVALMLTGRVYKASDPLLANLFTEVLDNQKDVLPRALELANEMASMNSSVSMAMVKGLLWHGTNTPEEQHLLDSKGMFALGNSIDGKEGVASFMQKRQVKFQGTVTKDMPVFYPWWTHPDASAPKSSL
;
A
#
# COMPACT_ATOMS: atom_id res chain seq x y z
N MET A 1 14.43 -13.24 -20.87
CA MET A 1 13.68 -13.32 -19.60
C MET A 1 12.79 -14.54 -19.68
N ALA A 2 12.94 -15.50 -18.76
CA ALA A 2 12.00 -16.62 -18.68
C ALA A 2 10.60 -16.04 -18.44
N SER A 3 9.60 -16.44 -19.23
CA SER A 3 8.23 -16.04 -19.02
C SER A 3 7.78 -16.59 -17.67
N THR A 4 7.73 -15.76 -16.63
CA THR A 4 7.19 -16.17 -15.34
C THR A 4 5.73 -16.57 -15.56
N GLN A 5 5.42 -17.84 -15.33
CA GLN A 5 4.06 -18.36 -15.51
C GLN A 5 3.10 -17.56 -14.64
N ILE A 6 2.05 -17.03 -15.27
CA ILE A 6 0.96 -16.36 -14.55
C ILE A 6 0.09 -17.47 -13.97
N ILE A 7 0.00 -17.52 -12.64
CA ILE A 7 -0.85 -18.48 -11.93
C ILE A 7 -2.10 -17.75 -11.47
N HIS A 8 -3.25 -18.31 -11.85
CA HIS A 8 -4.54 -17.97 -11.26
C HIS A 8 -4.77 -18.88 -10.06
N ASP A 9 -5.05 -18.29 -8.90
CA ASP A 9 -5.27 -19.01 -7.66
C ASP A 9 -6.64 -18.61 -7.11
N SER A 10 -7.59 -19.54 -7.16
CA SER A 10 -9.00 -19.31 -6.82
C SER A 10 -9.22 -18.76 -5.41
N LYS A 11 -8.22 -18.88 -4.53
CA LYS A 11 -8.28 -18.26 -3.19
C LYS A 11 -8.31 -16.73 -3.23
N TYR A 12 -7.99 -16.14 -4.39
CA TYR A 12 -8.04 -14.71 -4.67
C TYR A 12 -9.18 -14.31 -5.63
N ASP A 13 -10.17 -15.18 -5.84
CA ASP A 13 -11.32 -14.88 -6.69
C ASP A 13 -12.30 -14.00 -5.93
N TYR A 14 -12.28 -12.71 -6.24
CA TYR A 14 -13.22 -11.74 -5.72
C TYR A 14 -13.89 -10.95 -6.83
N PRO A 15 -15.13 -10.49 -6.61
CA PRO A 15 -15.75 -9.54 -7.50
C PRO A 15 -14.96 -8.22 -7.51
N GLU A 16 -14.93 -7.58 -8.69
CA GLU A 16 -14.37 -6.23 -8.90
C GLU A 16 -12.85 -6.08 -8.68
N THR A 17 -12.14 -7.18 -8.47
CA THR A 17 -10.68 -7.23 -8.39
C THR A 17 -10.17 -8.45 -9.14
N LYS A 18 -8.88 -8.45 -9.46
CA LYS A 18 -8.18 -9.60 -10.04
C LYS A 18 -6.80 -9.70 -9.41
N VAL A 19 -6.32 -10.93 -9.17
CA VAL A 19 -4.97 -11.18 -8.69
C VAL A 19 -4.22 -12.09 -9.66
N GLU A 20 -3.02 -11.69 -10.05
CA GLU A 20 -2.10 -12.51 -10.84
C GLU A 20 -0.84 -12.82 -10.03
N LEU A 21 -0.52 -14.10 -9.86
CA LEU A 21 0.75 -14.49 -9.25
C LEU A 21 1.79 -14.70 -10.34
N ARG A 22 2.90 -13.98 -10.25
CA ARG A 22 4.03 -14.00 -11.18
C ARG A 22 5.28 -14.38 -10.39
N GLY A 23 5.44 -15.68 -10.14
CA GLY A 23 6.54 -16.19 -9.32
C GLY A 23 6.40 -15.69 -7.89
N GLN A 24 7.35 -14.87 -7.43
CA GLN A 24 7.35 -14.31 -6.07
C GLN A 24 6.69 -12.92 -5.98
N VAL A 25 6.09 -12.44 -7.07
CA VAL A 25 5.38 -11.16 -7.13
C VAL A 25 3.89 -11.41 -7.33
N ALA A 26 3.04 -10.74 -6.54
CA ALA A 26 1.59 -10.71 -6.78
C ALA A 26 1.20 -9.37 -7.40
N VAL A 27 0.35 -9.39 -8.43
CA VAL A 27 -0.23 -8.19 -9.03
C VAL A 27 -1.71 -8.14 -8.68
N VAL A 28 -2.11 -7.13 -7.92
CA VAL A 28 -3.49 -6.88 -7.52
C VAL A 28 -4.07 -5.79 -8.41
N TYR A 29 -5.14 -6.12 -9.10
CA TYR A 29 -5.85 -5.22 -9.99
C TYR A 29 -7.19 -4.79 -9.37
N MET A 30 -7.49 -3.50 -9.43
CA MET A 30 -8.89 -3.04 -9.39
C MET A 30 -9.50 -3.28 -10.77
N ASP A 31 -10.61 -4.02 -10.83
CA ASP A 31 -11.16 -4.57 -12.07
C ASP A 31 -12.59 -4.11 -12.32
N ARG A 32 -12.73 -2.80 -12.61
CA ARG A 32 -13.99 -2.20 -13.08
C ARG A 32 -13.68 -1.18 -14.18
N PRO A 33 -13.02 -1.56 -15.30
CA PRO A 33 -12.47 -0.60 -16.26
C PRO A 33 -13.56 0.23 -16.94
N ALA A 34 -14.76 -0.34 -17.12
CA ALA A 34 -15.94 0.37 -17.63
C ALA A 34 -16.42 1.53 -16.72
N LYS A 35 -16.04 1.49 -15.44
CA LYS A 35 -16.31 2.53 -14.42
C LYS A 35 -15.03 3.21 -13.94
N LEU A 36 -13.96 3.18 -14.74
CA LEU A 36 -12.66 3.77 -14.38
C LEU A 36 -12.13 3.25 -13.04
N ASN A 37 -12.39 1.98 -12.74
CA ASN A 37 -11.99 1.32 -11.49
C ASN A 37 -12.51 2.05 -10.24
N ALA A 38 -13.69 2.67 -10.32
CA ALA A 38 -14.30 3.36 -9.19
C ALA A 38 -14.50 2.40 -8.00
N TRP A 39 -14.15 2.89 -6.81
CA TRP A 39 -14.05 2.13 -5.57
C TRP A 39 -15.42 1.91 -4.92
N THR A 40 -15.77 0.64 -4.67
CA THR A 40 -17.03 0.25 -4.02
C THR A 40 -16.76 -0.35 -2.64
N GLY A 41 -17.82 -0.56 -1.85
CA GLY A 41 -17.72 -1.35 -0.62
C GLY A 41 -17.34 -2.83 -0.86
N VAL A 42 -17.71 -3.39 -2.02
CA VAL A 42 -17.36 -4.77 -2.42
C VAL A 42 -15.85 -4.86 -2.69
N MET A 43 -15.34 -3.99 -3.56
CA MET A 43 -13.90 -3.86 -3.84
C MET A 43 -13.11 -3.58 -2.55
N ASN A 44 -13.61 -2.70 -1.68
CA ASN A 44 -12.96 -2.39 -0.41
C ASN A 44 -12.74 -3.63 0.48
N LYS A 45 -13.77 -4.49 0.58
CA LYS A 45 -13.69 -5.71 1.37
C LYS A 45 -12.78 -6.74 0.69
N ALA A 46 -12.87 -6.88 -0.63
CA ALA A 46 -12.02 -7.76 -1.41
C ALA A 46 -10.54 -7.39 -1.27
N LEU A 47 -10.18 -6.11 -1.40
CA LEU A 47 -8.79 -5.65 -1.28
C LEU A 47 -8.22 -5.87 0.13
N GLN A 48 -9.01 -5.71 1.19
CA GLN A 48 -8.57 -6.03 2.55
C GLN A 48 -8.26 -7.53 2.72
N ASP A 49 -9.16 -8.42 2.28
CA ASP A 49 -8.97 -9.88 2.36
C ASP A 49 -7.81 -10.35 1.47
N ILE A 50 -7.67 -9.77 0.26
CA ILE A 50 -6.51 -10.01 -0.61
C ILE A 50 -5.21 -9.65 0.10
N PHE A 51 -5.13 -8.48 0.73
CA PHE A 51 -3.91 -8.04 1.43
C PHE A 51 -3.59 -8.92 2.63
N GLU A 52 -4.58 -9.32 3.43
CA GLU A 52 -4.40 -10.27 4.54
C GLU A 52 -3.86 -11.62 4.03
N LYS A 53 -4.51 -12.20 3.02
CA LYS A 53 -4.08 -13.49 2.46
C LYS A 53 -2.71 -13.42 1.79
N LEU A 54 -2.43 -12.33 1.08
CA LEU A 54 -1.12 -12.13 0.46
C LEU A 54 -0.03 -11.92 1.50
N ASP A 55 -0.33 -11.32 2.65
CA ASP A 55 0.64 -11.15 3.73
C ASP A 55 1.06 -12.50 4.34
N GLU A 56 0.12 -13.44 4.45
CA GLU A 56 0.34 -14.81 4.95
C GLU A 56 0.87 -15.79 3.90
N ASP A 57 0.93 -15.42 2.61
CA ASP A 57 1.38 -16.31 1.53
C ASP A 57 2.89 -16.19 1.27
N ASP A 58 3.73 -16.97 1.95
CA ASP A 58 5.20 -16.89 1.82
C ASP A 58 5.77 -17.17 0.42
N ARG A 59 4.94 -17.66 -0.53
CA ARG A 59 5.32 -17.71 -1.96
C ARG A 59 5.52 -16.30 -2.52
N ILE A 60 4.83 -15.31 -1.96
CA ILE A 60 4.84 -13.90 -2.40
C ILE A 60 5.77 -13.09 -1.50
N LYS A 61 6.66 -12.33 -2.14
CA LYS A 61 7.60 -11.42 -1.49
C LYS A 61 7.28 -9.95 -1.72
N VAL A 62 6.69 -9.60 -2.86
CA VAL A 62 6.37 -8.21 -3.24
C VAL A 62 4.99 -8.15 -3.88
N VAL A 63 4.23 -7.09 -3.57
CA VAL A 63 2.91 -6.83 -4.16
C VAL A 63 2.97 -5.61 -5.05
N VAL A 64 2.38 -5.69 -6.24
CA VAL A 64 2.15 -4.57 -7.14
C VAL A 64 0.64 -4.32 -7.22
N VAL A 65 0.19 -3.09 -7.04
CA VAL A 65 -1.22 -2.69 -7.16
C VAL A 65 -1.39 -1.80 -8.38
N THR A 66 -2.38 -2.09 -9.23
CA THR A 66 -2.70 -1.27 -10.41
C THR A 66 -4.19 -1.32 -10.77
N GLY A 67 -4.62 -0.50 -11.73
CA GLY A 67 -5.96 -0.57 -12.29
C GLY A 67 -5.97 -1.38 -13.59
N THR A 68 -7.03 -2.15 -13.85
CA THR A 68 -7.22 -2.73 -15.19
C THR A 68 -7.49 -1.66 -16.25
N GLY A 69 -7.16 -1.97 -17.50
CA GLY A 69 -7.29 -1.05 -18.63
C GLY A 69 -6.18 0.02 -18.67
N ASP A 70 -6.41 1.03 -19.50
CA ASP A 70 -5.45 2.09 -19.87
C ASP A 70 -6.00 3.50 -19.59
N ARG A 71 -7.02 3.63 -18.74
CA ARG A 71 -7.66 4.93 -18.48
C ARG A 71 -7.48 5.38 -17.04
N ALA A 72 -7.60 4.47 -16.09
CA ALA A 72 -7.61 4.81 -14.68
C ALA A 72 -6.90 3.75 -13.84
N TYR A 73 -6.14 4.23 -12.87
CA TYR A 73 -5.81 3.43 -11.70
C TYR A 73 -7.09 3.27 -10.87
N CYS A 74 -7.69 4.38 -10.42
CA CYS A 74 -9.00 4.45 -9.76
C CYS A 74 -9.52 5.90 -9.77
N ALA A 75 -10.73 6.12 -10.29
CA ALA A 75 -11.33 7.45 -10.40
C ALA A 75 -11.97 8.00 -9.11
N GLY A 76 -11.87 7.26 -8.00
CA GLY A 76 -12.46 7.63 -6.70
C GLY A 76 -13.61 6.71 -6.31
N ALA A 77 -14.37 7.10 -5.28
CA ALA A 77 -15.51 6.33 -4.82
C ALA A 77 -16.59 6.22 -5.93
N ASP A 78 -17.23 5.05 -6.02
CA ASP A 78 -18.40 4.87 -6.86
C ASP A 78 -19.60 5.57 -6.22
N LEU A 79 -20.05 6.67 -6.85
CA LEU A 79 -21.18 7.49 -6.39
C LEU A 79 -22.46 7.21 -7.20
N SER A 80 -22.55 6.07 -7.90
CA SER A 80 -23.73 5.74 -8.71
C SER A 80 -25.03 5.66 -7.89
N GLN A 81 -24.94 5.48 -6.58
CA GLN A 81 -26.07 5.51 -5.64
C GLN A 81 -26.42 6.92 -5.13
N GLY A 82 -25.65 7.95 -5.53
CA GLY A 82 -25.93 9.35 -5.21
C GLY A 82 -25.51 9.81 -3.81
N ASP A 83 -24.80 8.98 -3.03
CA ASP A 83 -24.32 9.33 -1.70
C ASP A 83 -22.86 8.91 -1.43
N PHE A 84 -22.24 9.59 -0.46
CA PHE A 84 -20.93 9.21 0.11
C PHE A 84 -21.07 8.38 1.39
N SER A 85 -22.25 8.36 1.98
CA SER A 85 -22.57 7.56 3.16
C SER A 85 -23.10 6.21 2.75
N SER A 86 -22.81 5.13 3.46
CA SER A 86 -23.68 3.95 3.40
C SER A 86 -25.06 4.34 3.97
N ARG A 87 -26.00 4.76 3.12
CA ARG A 87 -27.44 4.93 3.40
C ARG A 87 -27.88 5.97 4.45
N GLY A 88 -27.17 7.09 4.65
CA GLY A 88 -27.69 8.20 5.47
C GLY A 88 -28.13 7.84 6.90
N ASP A 89 -27.67 6.69 7.41
CA ASP A 89 -28.11 6.15 8.69
C ASP A 89 -27.42 6.90 9.83
N LYS A 90 -28.04 8.02 10.23
CA LYS A 90 -27.56 8.86 11.31
C LYS A 90 -27.49 8.12 12.66
N SER A 91 -28.09 6.93 12.79
CA SER A 91 -27.98 6.12 14.02
C SER A 91 -26.54 5.70 14.30
N ARG A 92 -25.67 5.61 13.27
CA ARG A 92 -24.24 5.34 13.47
C ARG A 92 -23.54 6.39 14.33
N TYR A 93 -23.99 7.65 14.34
CA TYR A 93 -23.43 8.69 15.24
C TYR A 93 -23.60 8.33 16.72
N GLN A 94 -24.62 7.53 17.02
CA GLN A 94 -24.95 7.09 18.37
C GLN A 94 -24.26 5.78 18.75
N THR A 95 -23.57 5.11 17.83
CA THR A 95 -22.79 3.91 18.17
C THR A 95 -21.64 4.30 19.12
N PRO A 96 -21.51 3.67 20.31
CA PRO A 96 -20.64 4.16 21.39
C PRO A 96 -19.17 3.74 21.28
N THR A 97 -18.75 3.17 20.14
CA THR A 97 -17.38 2.67 19.94
C THR A 97 -16.54 3.62 19.09
N LEU A 98 -15.23 3.56 19.26
CA LEU A 98 -14.27 4.29 18.42
C LEU A 98 -14.37 3.93 16.94
N GLY A 99 -14.71 2.68 16.65
CA GLY A 99 -14.81 2.13 15.29
C GLY A 99 -16.11 2.43 14.54
N ALA A 100 -17.09 3.09 15.18
CA ALA A 100 -18.42 3.35 14.64
C ALA A 100 -18.44 4.02 13.25
N HIS A 101 -17.42 4.84 12.97
CA HIS A 101 -17.36 5.74 11.81
C HIS A 101 -16.17 5.48 10.89
N ARG A 102 -15.57 4.29 10.96
CA ARG A 102 -14.42 3.96 10.10
C ARG A 102 -14.83 4.02 8.63
N ASP A 103 -14.14 4.84 7.86
CA ASP A 103 -14.30 4.92 6.42
C ASP A 103 -13.62 3.73 5.74
N GLY A 104 -14.18 3.27 4.62
CA GLY A 104 -13.68 2.09 3.90
C GLY A 104 -12.23 2.25 3.44
N GLY A 105 -11.91 3.40 2.82
CA GLY A 105 -10.55 3.72 2.38
C GLY A 105 -9.55 3.70 3.55
N GLY A 106 -9.95 4.16 4.74
CA GLY A 106 -9.14 4.16 5.96
C GLY A 106 -8.91 2.75 6.49
N GLN A 107 -9.91 1.87 6.42
CA GLN A 107 -9.74 0.46 6.74
C GLN A 107 -8.70 -0.19 5.82
N PHE A 108 -8.81 0.03 4.50
CA PHE A 108 -7.83 -0.46 3.54
C PHE A 108 -6.44 0.15 3.77
N SER A 109 -6.34 1.47 3.96
CA SER A 109 -5.05 2.15 4.17
C SER A 109 -4.29 1.62 5.38
N ILE A 110 -5.00 1.35 6.48
CA ILE A 110 -4.40 0.72 7.66
C ILE A 110 -3.96 -0.73 7.36
N GLN A 111 -4.74 -1.48 6.58
CA GLN A 111 -4.35 -2.84 6.18
C GLN A 111 -3.11 -2.83 5.28
N ALA A 112 -3.02 -1.89 4.33
CA ALA A 112 -1.86 -1.71 3.47
C ALA A 112 -0.61 -1.31 4.26
N ALA A 113 -0.75 -0.45 5.28
CA ALA A 113 0.35 -0.06 6.15
C ALA A 113 0.84 -1.22 7.04
N LYS A 114 -0.07 -2.11 7.48
CA LYS A 114 0.27 -3.29 8.29
C LYS A 114 0.94 -4.42 7.50
N MET A 115 0.74 -4.46 6.19
CA MET A 115 1.31 -5.50 5.34
C MET A 115 2.83 -5.55 5.51
N ARG A 116 3.36 -6.71 5.89
CA ARG A 116 4.79 -6.95 6.10
C ARG A 116 5.55 -6.93 4.77
N LYS A 117 4.88 -7.25 3.67
CA LYS A 117 5.48 -7.28 2.33
C LYS A 117 5.54 -5.87 1.70
N PRO A 118 6.58 -5.56 0.92
CA PRO A 118 6.62 -4.33 0.14
C PRO A 118 5.47 -4.25 -0.86
N VAL A 119 4.89 -3.05 -0.98
CA VAL A 119 3.76 -2.74 -1.87
C VAL A 119 4.14 -1.60 -2.82
N ILE A 120 4.05 -1.86 -4.12
CA ILE A 120 4.31 -0.89 -5.19
C ILE A 120 2.98 -0.49 -5.83
N ALA A 121 2.63 0.79 -5.74
CA ALA A 121 1.51 1.37 -6.51
C ALA A 121 1.97 1.70 -7.93
N ALA A 122 1.50 0.95 -8.92
CA ALA A 122 1.70 1.20 -10.34
C ALA A 122 0.51 1.99 -10.89
N ILE A 123 0.59 3.32 -10.82
CA ILE A 123 -0.50 4.26 -11.13
C ILE A 123 -0.54 4.50 -12.64
N ASN A 124 -1.31 3.66 -13.33
CA ASN A 124 -1.41 3.61 -14.79
C ASN A 124 -2.46 4.58 -15.37
N GLY A 125 -2.92 5.62 -14.65
CA GLY A 125 -3.97 6.49 -15.17
C GLY A 125 -4.50 7.50 -14.16
N VAL A 126 -5.78 7.85 -14.28
CA VAL A 126 -6.51 8.66 -13.29
C VAL A 126 -6.44 8.01 -11.90
N ALA A 127 -6.01 8.78 -10.90
CA ALA A 127 -6.03 8.44 -9.47
C ALA A 127 -6.60 9.62 -8.67
N VAL A 128 -7.87 9.52 -8.28
CA VAL A 128 -8.62 10.63 -7.66
C VAL A 128 -9.35 10.15 -6.41
N GLY A 129 -9.43 11.00 -5.37
CA GLY A 129 -10.07 10.66 -4.10
C GLY A 129 -9.43 9.41 -3.47
N VAL A 130 -10.24 8.44 -3.07
CA VAL A 130 -9.77 7.12 -2.58
C VAL A 130 -8.77 6.43 -3.53
N GLY A 131 -8.83 6.73 -4.84
CA GLY A 131 -7.88 6.21 -5.81
C GLY A 131 -6.44 6.68 -5.61
N ILE A 132 -6.20 7.92 -5.15
CA ILE A 132 -4.83 8.36 -4.81
C ILE A 132 -4.53 8.16 -3.33
N THR A 133 -5.51 8.38 -2.44
CA THR A 133 -5.29 8.31 -0.99
C THR A 133 -5.01 6.89 -0.50
N SER A 134 -5.56 5.86 -1.15
CA SER A 134 -5.26 4.44 -0.88
C SER A 134 -3.79 4.07 -1.16
N THR A 135 -3.08 4.84 -1.99
CA THR A 135 -1.66 4.59 -2.35
C THR A 135 -0.66 5.19 -1.37
N LEU A 136 -1.10 6.12 -0.52
CA LEU A 136 -0.23 6.84 0.40
C LEU A 136 0.47 5.94 1.45
N PRO A 137 -0.19 4.90 2.01
CA PRO A 137 0.49 3.95 2.91
C PRO A 137 1.28 2.86 2.15
N MET A 138 1.25 2.83 0.82
CA MET A 138 2.09 1.89 0.04
C MET A 138 3.54 2.38 0.04
N ASP A 139 4.49 1.50 -0.24
CA ASP A 139 5.92 1.79 -0.03
C ASP A 139 6.51 2.59 -1.19
N ILE A 140 6.20 2.19 -2.43
CA ILE A 140 6.74 2.79 -3.65
C ILE A 140 5.58 3.19 -4.56
N ARG A 141 5.65 4.38 -5.16
CA ARG A 141 4.65 4.85 -6.13
C ARG A 141 5.34 5.17 -7.45
N ILE A 142 4.92 4.49 -8.51
CA ILE A 142 5.39 4.68 -9.89
C ILE A 142 4.20 5.15 -10.72
N THR A 143 4.41 6.17 -11.54
CA THR A 143 3.36 6.74 -12.41
C THR A 143 3.96 7.23 -13.72
N TYR A 144 3.14 7.85 -14.57
CA TYR A 144 3.59 8.55 -15.78
C TYR A 144 3.18 10.02 -15.73
N LYS A 145 3.94 10.89 -16.41
CA LYS A 145 3.83 12.35 -16.29
C LYS A 145 2.43 12.92 -16.52
N GLU A 146 1.63 12.30 -17.38
CA GLU A 146 0.29 12.76 -17.75
C GLU A 146 -0.85 12.19 -16.89
N ALA A 147 -0.55 11.29 -15.94
CA ALA A 147 -1.54 10.74 -15.01
C ALA A 147 -2.29 11.87 -14.28
N LYS A 148 -3.60 11.71 -14.09
CA LYS A 148 -4.45 12.71 -13.42
C LYS A 148 -4.59 12.38 -11.95
N ILE A 149 -4.03 13.22 -11.10
CA ILE A 149 -3.95 13.03 -9.66
C ILE A 149 -4.80 14.10 -8.95
N GLY A 150 -5.70 13.70 -8.04
CA GLY A 150 -6.60 14.68 -7.41
C GLY A 150 -7.09 14.32 -6.02
N PHE A 151 -6.84 15.21 -5.06
CA PHE A 151 -7.39 15.17 -3.69
C PHE A 151 -8.68 16.00 -3.62
N VAL A 152 -9.72 15.58 -4.35
CA VAL A 152 -10.85 16.44 -4.77
C VAL A 152 -11.96 16.63 -3.72
N PHE A 153 -11.72 16.26 -2.46
CA PHE A 153 -12.73 16.14 -1.41
C PHE A 153 -13.50 17.44 -1.12
N VAL A 154 -12.79 18.56 -0.95
CA VAL A 154 -13.41 19.86 -0.65
C VAL A 154 -14.31 20.37 -1.79
N ARG A 155 -14.03 20.00 -3.04
CA ARG A 155 -14.89 20.30 -4.19
C ARG A 155 -16.17 19.49 -4.22
N ARG A 156 -16.28 18.48 -3.36
CA ARG A 156 -17.45 17.62 -3.15
C ARG A 156 -18.10 17.84 -1.79
N GLY A 157 -17.66 18.86 -1.02
CA GLY A 157 -18.23 19.18 0.29
C GLY A 157 -17.93 18.13 1.37
N ILE A 158 -16.87 17.34 1.21
CA ILE A 158 -16.44 16.31 2.16
C ILE A 158 -14.97 16.50 2.56
N VAL A 159 -14.57 15.82 3.63
CA VAL A 159 -13.17 15.81 4.11
C VAL A 159 -12.36 14.70 3.43
N PRO A 160 -11.02 14.83 3.33
CA PRO A 160 -10.16 13.73 2.92
C PRO A 160 -10.27 12.52 3.86
N GLU A 161 -10.21 11.33 3.28
CA GLU A 161 -10.38 10.04 3.96
C GLU A 161 -9.13 9.17 3.83
N ALA A 162 -9.22 7.85 4.03
CA ALA A 162 -8.12 6.90 3.83
C ALA A 162 -6.84 7.25 4.61
N THR A 163 -6.99 7.87 5.79
CA THR A 163 -5.89 8.39 6.62
C THR A 163 -4.96 9.37 5.89
N SER A 164 -5.43 9.97 4.79
CA SER A 164 -4.60 10.80 3.90
C SER A 164 -4.06 12.08 4.55
N THR A 165 -4.77 12.63 5.53
CA THR A 165 -4.30 13.80 6.31
C THR A 165 -3.11 13.46 7.21
N TYR A 166 -2.90 12.18 7.53
CA TYR A 166 -1.71 11.70 8.22
C TYR A 166 -0.54 11.48 7.24
N TRP A 167 -0.80 10.78 6.13
CA TRP A 167 0.26 10.36 5.21
C TRP A 167 0.75 11.46 4.28
N LEU A 168 -0.15 12.19 3.61
CA LEU A 168 0.26 13.12 2.55
C LEU A 168 1.25 14.19 3.03
N PRO A 169 1.04 14.86 4.20
CA PRO A 169 2.01 15.85 4.68
C PRO A 169 3.40 15.28 4.95
N ARG A 170 3.51 13.99 5.32
CA ARG A 170 4.78 13.29 5.55
C ARG A 170 5.51 12.96 4.24
N LEU A 171 4.78 12.86 3.13
CA LEU A 171 5.33 12.51 1.82
C LEU A 171 5.73 13.74 0.99
N VAL A 172 4.90 14.79 0.99
CA VAL A 172 5.13 15.98 0.12
C VAL A 172 5.42 17.26 0.90
N GLY A 173 5.42 17.19 2.23
CA GLY A 173 5.51 18.37 3.10
C GLY A 173 4.17 19.08 3.29
N TYR A 174 4.03 19.78 4.42
CA TYR A 174 2.75 20.30 4.89
C TYR A 174 2.11 21.32 3.93
N SER A 175 2.89 22.27 3.42
CA SER A 175 2.38 23.33 2.54
C SER A 175 1.82 22.78 1.21
N ARG A 176 2.55 21.84 0.57
CA ARG A 176 2.06 21.18 -0.66
C ARG A 176 0.82 20.34 -0.38
N ALA A 177 0.79 19.59 0.72
CA ALA A 177 -0.38 18.81 1.12
C ALA A 177 -1.62 19.70 1.31
N VAL A 178 -1.49 20.83 2.00
CA VAL A 178 -2.57 21.82 2.17
C VAL A 178 -3.04 22.36 0.82
N ALA A 179 -2.13 22.73 -0.08
CA ALA A 179 -2.50 23.22 -1.41
C ALA A 179 -3.26 22.17 -2.23
N LEU A 180 -2.80 20.92 -2.23
CA LEU A 180 -3.45 19.80 -2.91
C LEU A 180 -4.87 19.55 -2.35
N MET A 181 -5.01 19.50 -1.03
CA MET A 181 -6.27 19.16 -0.36
C MET A 181 -7.29 20.30 -0.33
N LEU A 182 -6.87 21.54 -0.07
CA LEU A 182 -7.78 22.69 0.05
C LEU A 182 -8.21 23.29 -1.29
N THR A 183 -7.41 23.13 -2.36
CA THR A 183 -7.86 23.55 -3.70
C THR A 183 -8.73 22.49 -4.37
N GLY A 184 -8.56 21.22 -3.98
CA GLY A 184 -9.19 20.06 -4.59
C GLY A 184 -8.98 19.94 -6.10
N ARG A 185 -7.93 20.57 -6.64
CA ARG A 185 -7.62 20.55 -8.09
C ARG A 185 -7.14 19.18 -8.51
N VAL A 186 -7.32 18.89 -9.81
CA VAL A 186 -6.70 17.74 -10.47
C VAL A 186 -5.43 18.23 -11.16
N TYR A 187 -4.33 17.53 -10.91
CA TYR A 187 -3.00 17.85 -11.41
C TYR A 187 -2.50 16.74 -12.31
N LYS A 188 -1.53 17.06 -13.18
CA LYS A 188 -0.71 16.04 -13.83
C LYS A 188 0.29 15.50 -12.80
N ALA A 189 0.68 14.23 -12.88
CA ALA A 189 1.67 13.67 -11.96
C ALA A 189 3.04 14.39 -12.00
N SER A 190 3.38 15.04 -13.12
CA SER A 190 4.59 15.87 -13.23
C SER A 190 4.48 17.25 -12.57
N ASP A 191 3.35 17.60 -11.96
CA ASP A 191 3.18 18.90 -11.31
C ASP A 191 4.13 19.03 -10.10
N PRO A 192 4.82 20.17 -9.92
CA PRO A 192 5.73 20.39 -8.80
C PRO A 192 5.10 20.23 -7.40
N LEU A 193 3.78 20.39 -7.25
CA LEU A 193 3.10 20.12 -5.98
C LEU A 193 3.09 18.64 -5.59
N LEU A 194 3.24 17.75 -6.57
CA LEU A 194 3.33 16.31 -6.37
C LEU A 194 4.78 15.81 -6.34
N ALA A 195 5.76 16.71 -6.44
CA ALA A 195 7.16 16.34 -6.28
C ALA A 195 7.37 15.65 -4.93
N ASN A 196 8.10 14.54 -4.96
CA ASN A 196 8.35 13.58 -3.86
C ASN A 196 7.20 12.60 -3.55
N LEU A 197 6.00 12.75 -4.14
CA LEU A 197 4.95 11.76 -3.96
C LEU A 197 5.28 10.44 -4.70
N PHE A 198 5.88 10.56 -5.88
CA PHE A 198 6.22 9.44 -6.75
C PHE A 198 7.74 9.20 -6.72
N THR A 199 8.13 7.94 -6.58
CA THR A 199 9.54 7.51 -6.67
C THR A 199 10.02 7.58 -8.12
N GLU A 200 9.16 7.22 -9.07
CA GLU A 200 9.43 7.31 -10.51
C GLU A 200 8.23 7.92 -11.24
N VAL A 201 8.50 8.88 -12.13
CA VAL A 201 7.52 9.48 -13.05
C VAL A 201 8.00 9.22 -14.48
N LEU A 202 7.38 8.26 -15.15
CA LEU A 202 7.75 7.82 -16.49
C LEU A 202 7.15 8.71 -17.59
N ASP A 203 7.67 8.57 -18.81
CA ASP A 203 7.13 9.30 -19.96
C ASP A 203 5.81 8.74 -20.46
N ASN A 204 5.67 7.41 -20.53
CA ASN A 204 4.49 6.76 -21.09
C ASN A 204 3.77 5.90 -20.06
N GLN A 205 2.44 5.91 -20.18
CA GLN A 205 1.54 5.11 -19.36
C GLN A 205 1.79 3.61 -19.44
N LYS A 206 2.05 3.09 -20.65
CA LYS A 206 2.26 1.65 -20.90
C LYS A 206 3.49 1.09 -20.21
N ASP A 207 4.43 1.96 -19.81
CA ASP A 207 5.69 1.57 -19.18
C ASP A 207 5.55 1.41 -17.66
N VAL A 208 4.45 1.92 -17.06
CA VAL A 208 4.25 1.95 -15.60
C VAL A 208 4.21 0.55 -14.97
N LEU A 209 3.33 -0.33 -15.45
CA LEU A 209 3.24 -1.69 -14.90
C LEU A 209 4.51 -2.52 -15.20
N PRO A 210 5.06 -2.54 -16.43
CA PRO A 210 6.33 -3.20 -16.71
C PRO A 210 7.46 -2.77 -15.77
N ARG A 211 7.61 -1.46 -15.53
CA ARG A 211 8.64 -0.92 -14.62
C ARG A 211 8.42 -1.35 -13.17
N ALA A 212 7.18 -1.30 -12.69
CA ALA A 212 6.84 -1.79 -11.34
C ALA A 212 7.12 -3.28 -11.18
N LEU A 213 6.85 -4.09 -12.21
CA LEU A 213 7.17 -5.51 -12.21
C LEU A 213 8.67 -5.78 -12.24
N GLU A 214 9.44 -5.02 -13.02
CA GLU A 214 10.90 -5.12 -13.03
C GLU A 214 11.47 -4.89 -11.64
N LEU A 215 11.10 -3.78 -10.99
CA LEU A 215 11.52 -3.47 -9.62
C LEU A 215 11.07 -4.54 -8.62
N ALA A 216 9.81 -5.00 -8.71
CA ALA A 216 9.31 -6.04 -7.82
C ALA A 216 10.06 -7.36 -7.96
N ASN A 217 10.42 -7.75 -9.19
CA ASN A 217 11.19 -8.97 -9.44
C ASN A 217 12.64 -8.85 -8.95
N GLU A 218 13.27 -7.70 -9.13
CA GLU A 218 14.59 -7.40 -8.56
C GLU A 218 14.54 -7.56 -7.04
N MET A 219 13.59 -6.88 -6.38
CA MET A 219 13.41 -6.94 -4.93
C MET A 219 13.16 -8.39 -4.45
N ALA A 220 12.27 -9.12 -5.09
CA ALA A 220 11.93 -10.49 -4.71
C ALA A 220 13.11 -11.48 -4.91
N SER A 221 13.92 -11.28 -5.95
CA SER A 221 15.03 -12.18 -6.29
C SER A 221 16.29 -11.91 -5.46
N MET A 222 16.52 -10.68 -5.02
CA MET A 222 17.76 -10.26 -4.39
C MET A 222 17.69 -10.09 -2.88
N ASN A 223 16.48 -9.99 -2.29
CA ASN A 223 16.33 -9.60 -0.88
C ASN A 223 15.61 -10.67 -0.04
N SER A 224 15.96 -10.69 1.25
CA SER A 224 15.28 -11.50 2.27
C SER A 224 13.89 -10.92 2.54
N SER A 225 12.86 -11.77 2.55
CA SER A 225 11.49 -11.36 2.87
C SER A 225 11.39 -10.81 4.29
N VAL A 226 12.08 -11.45 5.23
CA VAL A 226 12.11 -11.07 6.65
C VAL A 226 12.78 -9.71 6.82
N SER A 227 13.93 -9.50 6.16
CA SER A 227 14.62 -8.20 6.22
C SER A 227 13.79 -7.08 5.58
N MET A 228 13.15 -7.32 4.44
CA MET A 228 12.26 -6.31 3.82
C MET A 228 11.11 -5.95 4.76
N ALA A 229 10.48 -6.94 5.40
CA ALA A 229 9.42 -6.70 6.38
C ALA A 229 9.89 -5.93 7.61
N MET A 230 11.05 -6.30 8.15
CA MET A 230 11.64 -5.61 9.31
C MET A 230 11.98 -4.15 8.98
N VAL A 231 12.64 -3.90 7.84
CA VAL A 231 12.97 -2.54 7.39
C VAL A 231 11.71 -1.70 7.19
N LYS A 232 10.68 -2.27 6.55
CA LYS A 232 9.38 -1.62 6.39
C LYS A 232 8.77 -1.24 7.74
N GLY A 233 8.77 -2.17 8.71
CA GLY A 233 8.30 -1.91 10.07
C GLY A 233 9.09 -0.80 10.76
N LEU A 234 10.42 -0.80 10.68
CA LEU A 234 11.29 0.21 11.28
C LEU A 234 11.04 1.60 10.71
N LEU A 235 10.81 1.72 9.41
CA LEU A 235 10.54 3.00 8.75
C LEU A 235 9.15 3.55 9.07
N TRP A 236 8.11 2.70 9.05
CA TRP A 236 6.73 3.14 9.25
C TRP A 236 6.32 3.24 10.71
N HIS A 237 7.00 2.51 11.60
CA HIS A 237 6.70 2.43 13.03
C HIS A 237 7.94 2.74 13.89
N GLY A 238 8.67 3.78 13.49
CA GLY A 238 9.79 4.31 14.26
C GLY A 238 9.38 4.91 15.61
N THR A 239 10.38 5.23 16.42
CA THR A 239 10.21 5.76 17.78
C THR A 239 10.27 7.29 17.84
N ASN A 240 10.18 7.89 19.03
CA ASN A 240 10.12 9.34 19.17
C ASN A 240 11.52 9.99 19.23
N THR A 241 12.55 9.24 19.65
CA THR A 241 13.94 9.75 19.68
C THR A 241 14.92 8.84 18.93
N PRO A 242 16.09 9.38 18.50
CA PRO A 242 17.16 8.57 17.91
C PRO A 242 17.68 7.46 18.83
N GLU A 243 17.71 7.67 20.14
CA GLU A 243 18.16 6.67 21.11
C GLU A 243 17.17 5.51 21.22
N GLU A 244 15.87 5.80 21.28
CA GLU A 244 14.82 4.77 21.23
C GLU A 244 14.91 3.98 19.92
N GLN A 245 15.17 4.67 18.80
CA GLN A 245 15.25 4.05 17.47
C GLN A 245 16.49 3.17 17.41
N HIS A 246 17.62 3.63 17.92
CA HIS A 246 18.86 2.86 17.96
C HIS A 246 18.71 1.55 18.75
N LEU A 247 17.99 1.56 19.88
CA LEU A 247 17.70 0.35 20.66
C LEU A 247 16.87 -0.65 19.84
N LEU A 248 15.88 -0.15 19.11
CA LEU A 248 15.03 -0.96 18.24
C LEU A 248 15.80 -1.52 17.03
N ASP A 249 16.57 -0.67 16.34
CA ASP A 249 17.44 -1.04 15.21
C ASP A 249 18.47 -2.10 15.64
N SER A 250 19.10 -1.90 16.80
CA SER A 250 20.10 -2.83 17.35
C SER A 250 19.48 -4.20 17.65
N LYS A 251 18.26 -4.23 18.18
CA LYS A 251 17.52 -5.47 18.41
C LYS A 251 17.19 -6.19 17.10
N GLY A 252 16.79 -5.43 16.07
CA GLY A 252 16.58 -5.93 14.71
C GLY A 252 17.84 -6.50 14.08
N MET A 253 18.93 -5.76 14.12
CA MET A 253 20.24 -6.16 13.59
C MET A 253 20.76 -7.42 14.28
N PHE A 254 20.67 -7.48 15.61
CA PHE A 254 21.06 -8.67 16.37
C PHE A 254 20.23 -9.90 15.95
N ALA A 255 18.90 -9.77 15.87
CA ALA A 255 18.02 -10.88 15.50
C ALA A 255 18.28 -11.35 14.05
N LEU A 256 18.28 -10.45 13.08
CA LEU A 256 18.40 -10.81 11.66
C LEU A 256 19.82 -11.15 11.25
N GLY A 257 20.85 -10.54 11.86
CA GLY A 257 22.25 -10.89 11.65
C GLY A 257 22.57 -12.35 12.05
N ASN A 258 21.86 -12.88 13.04
CA ASN A 258 22.01 -14.27 13.50
C ASN A 258 21.03 -15.26 12.82
N SER A 259 20.12 -14.77 11.97
CA SER A 259 19.11 -15.58 11.28
C SER A 259 19.69 -16.45 10.16
N ILE A 260 18.87 -17.34 9.60
CA ILE A 260 19.24 -18.15 8.43
C ILE A 260 19.65 -17.27 7.23
N ASP A 261 18.94 -16.17 7.01
CA ASP A 261 19.21 -15.24 5.91
C ASP A 261 20.44 -14.38 6.21
N GLY A 262 20.66 -13.97 7.46
CA GLY A 262 21.88 -13.27 7.86
C GLY A 262 23.14 -14.07 7.55
N LYS A 263 23.13 -15.37 7.91
CA LYS A 263 24.23 -16.30 7.62
C LYS A 263 24.43 -16.54 6.13
N GLU A 264 23.35 -16.71 5.37
CA GLU A 264 23.38 -16.89 3.92
C GLU A 264 23.87 -15.63 3.19
N GLY A 265 23.51 -14.44 3.67
CA GLY A 265 24.02 -13.17 3.16
C GLY A 265 25.54 -13.09 3.27
N VAL A 266 26.10 -13.42 4.44
CA VAL A 266 27.57 -13.48 4.63
C VAL A 266 28.20 -14.56 3.75
N ALA A 267 27.64 -15.77 3.72
CA ALA A 267 28.19 -16.89 2.96
C ALA A 267 28.23 -16.62 1.46
N SER A 268 27.12 -16.13 0.89
CA SER A 268 27.03 -15.82 -0.55
C SER A 268 27.98 -14.70 -0.97
N PHE A 269 28.14 -13.68 -0.13
CA PHE A 269 29.11 -12.59 -0.35
C PHE A 269 30.55 -13.12 -0.40
N MET A 270 30.97 -13.90 0.60
CA MET A 270 32.33 -14.48 0.65
C MET A 270 32.61 -15.43 -0.51
N GLN A 271 31.59 -16.17 -0.95
CA GLN A 271 31.67 -17.12 -2.06
C GLN A 271 31.48 -16.48 -3.45
N LYS A 272 31.19 -15.17 -3.52
CA LYS A 272 30.89 -14.43 -4.76
C LYS A 272 29.83 -15.11 -5.64
N ARG A 273 28.77 -15.63 -5.00
CA ARG A 273 27.65 -16.28 -5.68
C ARG A 273 26.35 -15.52 -5.43
N GLN A 274 25.33 -15.83 -6.22
CA GLN A 274 23.98 -15.33 -5.96
C GLN A 274 23.47 -15.84 -4.60
N VAL A 275 22.86 -14.94 -3.85
CA VAL A 275 22.24 -15.22 -2.56
C VAL A 275 20.97 -16.05 -2.71
N LYS A 276 20.70 -16.93 -1.75
CA LYS A 276 19.51 -17.79 -1.73
C LYS A 276 18.81 -17.72 -0.38
N PHE A 277 18.16 -16.59 -0.12
CA PHE A 277 17.37 -16.39 1.09
C PHE A 277 16.20 -17.37 1.18
N GLN A 278 16.04 -17.96 2.36
CA GLN A 278 15.01 -18.96 2.67
C GLN A 278 14.06 -18.49 3.78
N GLY A 279 14.39 -17.39 4.46
CA GLY A 279 13.57 -16.83 5.52
C GLY A 279 12.19 -16.40 5.01
N THR A 280 11.17 -16.75 5.78
CA THR A 280 9.76 -16.51 5.48
C THR A 280 9.13 -15.61 6.54
N VAL A 281 8.15 -14.80 6.13
CA VAL A 281 7.58 -13.78 7.01
C VAL A 281 6.68 -14.42 8.08
N THR A 282 6.00 -15.51 7.76
CA THR A 282 5.10 -16.17 8.72
C THR A 282 5.84 -16.94 9.82
N LYS A 283 7.07 -17.38 9.54
CA LYS A 283 7.84 -18.25 10.44
C LYS A 283 9.03 -17.57 11.11
N ASP A 284 9.75 -16.73 10.37
CA ASP A 284 11.10 -16.31 10.74
C ASP A 284 11.19 -14.84 11.19
N MET A 285 10.04 -14.14 11.30
CA MET A 285 10.00 -12.80 11.89
C MET A 285 10.42 -12.82 13.37
N PRO A 286 11.19 -11.82 13.85
CA PRO A 286 11.58 -11.76 15.25
C PRO A 286 10.37 -11.68 16.19
N VAL A 287 10.45 -12.34 17.36
CA VAL A 287 9.35 -12.44 18.34
C VAL A 287 8.83 -11.10 18.88
N PHE A 288 9.61 -10.03 18.72
CA PHE A 288 9.21 -8.68 19.15
C PHE A 288 8.54 -7.88 18.03
N TYR A 289 8.39 -8.46 16.84
CA TYR A 289 7.63 -7.89 15.75
C TYR A 289 6.18 -8.39 15.81
N PRO A 290 5.17 -7.50 15.68
CA PRO A 290 5.28 -6.04 15.68
C PRO A 290 5.52 -5.51 17.10
N TRP A 291 6.34 -4.45 17.25
CA TRP A 291 6.58 -3.80 18.55
C TRP A 291 5.60 -2.66 18.85
N TRP A 292 4.85 -2.23 17.85
CA TRP A 292 3.82 -1.21 18.00
C TRP A 292 2.47 -1.84 18.33
N THR A 293 1.61 -1.05 18.96
CA THR A 293 0.22 -1.41 19.22
C THR A 293 -0.69 -0.62 18.30
N HIS A 294 -1.86 -1.20 17.99
CA HIS A 294 -2.91 -0.49 17.28
C HIS A 294 -4.03 -0.13 18.25
N PRO A 295 -4.69 1.04 18.08
CA PRO A 295 -5.87 1.36 18.85
C PRO A 295 -6.96 0.28 18.67
N ASP A 296 -7.57 -0.12 19.79
CA ASP A 296 -8.71 -1.02 19.75
C ASP A 296 -9.96 -0.25 19.31
N ALA A 297 -10.37 -0.47 18.05
CA ALA A 297 -11.55 0.17 17.49
C ALA A 297 -12.87 -0.28 18.16
N SER A 298 -12.86 -1.37 18.92
CA SER A 298 -14.03 -1.82 19.69
C SER A 298 -14.17 -1.11 21.04
N ALA A 299 -13.14 -0.38 21.47
CA ALA A 299 -13.15 0.34 22.74
C ALA A 299 -14.24 1.43 22.79
N PRO A 300 -14.76 1.76 23.99
CA PRO A 300 -15.74 2.83 24.18
C PRO A 300 -15.19 4.21 23.77
N LYS A 301 -16.04 5.11 23.26
CA LYS A 301 -15.64 6.49 22.91
C LYS A 301 -15.01 7.28 24.06
N SER A 302 -15.32 6.96 25.31
CA SER A 302 -14.75 7.60 26.50
C SER A 302 -13.29 7.21 26.80
N SER A 303 -12.69 6.31 26.00
CA SER A 303 -11.31 5.86 26.18
C SER A 303 -10.27 6.65 25.35
N LEU A 304 -10.69 7.71 24.66
CA LEU A 304 -9.80 8.66 23.96
C LEU A 304 -9.48 9.87 24.83
#